data_AF-A0A5S9Q1B4-F1
#
_entry.id   AF-A0A5S9Q1B4-F1
#
_cell.length_a   1.000
_cell.length_b   1.000
_cell.length_c   1.000
_cell.angle_alpha   90.00
_cell.angle_beta   90.00
_cell.angle_gamma   90.00
#
_symmetry.space_group_name_H-M   'P 1'
#
loop_
_entity.id
_entity.type
_entity.pdbx_description
1 polymer ?
#
loop_
_entity_poly.entity_id
_entity_poly.type
_entity_poly.pdbx_seq_one_letter_code
_entity_poly.pdbx_strand_id
1 'polypeptide(L)'
;MNLVLGLSMTSSSVRWVLVEGTTGEGATLDRGSLPIAADEAFDADSLLDALFDKAAARPVHAIGITWTGTAEATASAVWQALTDRKVENVIAVSDLEAAEALTCGIADIAGYDRVVVCVVEPGVAVVASATPDGVTADRVDAAALGDVDGLVPDAVFVVGSGDVDGVLSALEQATQAPVISADEADLALARGAALASAAAVSTLDAQAAPARRHLSPSAMLASVLAAAVVTFVVSLSAALGMTLTPDDEVPQMARSEQPVREVTAPVPTKSPEVGKEVPKPAAPPVPAEAEPVAVEGPVPDAALMVEPPAAPVAPPPVYQEPVAPAPAYIPPAPDYVPPPPPPNYLPPDPAPVYVPPVLPPPAQVPQATIPQQEPRLRDRIIERIPIINRFHEPNPYG
;
A
#
# COMPACT_ATOMS: atom_id res chain seq x y z
N MET A 1 14.05 6.72 9.81
CA MET A 1 12.87 6.89 8.94
C MET A 1 11.94 5.70 9.18
N ASN A 2 10.63 5.91 9.12
CA ASN A 2 9.67 4.81 9.18
C ASN A 2 9.71 3.99 7.88
N LEU A 3 9.16 2.79 7.94
CA LEU A 3 8.97 1.92 6.78
C LEU A 3 7.50 1.53 6.62
N VAL A 4 7.12 1.12 5.43
CA VAL A 4 5.82 0.50 5.15
C VAL A 4 6.07 -0.85 4.49
N LEU A 5 5.43 -1.90 5.00
CA LEU A 5 5.54 -3.25 4.45
C LEU A 5 4.23 -3.62 3.75
N GLY A 6 4.31 -4.09 2.52
CA GLY A 6 3.19 -4.72 1.82
C GLY A 6 3.48 -6.19 1.58
N LEU A 7 2.49 -7.04 1.82
CA LEU A 7 2.52 -8.48 1.59
C LEU A 7 1.38 -8.89 0.66
N SER A 8 1.69 -9.67 -0.37
CA SER A 8 0.70 -10.31 -1.27
C SER A 8 0.91 -11.81 -1.28
N MET A 9 -0.15 -12.59 -1.13
CA MET A 9 -0.06 -14.04 -0.93
C MET A 9 -0.99 -14.79 -1.88
N THR A 10 -0.42 -15.77 -2.59
CA THR A 10 -1.16 -16.73 -3.42
C THR A 10 -0.95 -18.14 -2.88
N SER A 11 -1.62 -19.13 -3.45
CA SER A 11 -1.42 -20.54 -3.07
C SER A 11 0.00 -21.05 -3.30
N SER A 12 0.81 -20.37 -4.11
CA SER A 12 2.15 -20.80 -4.52
C SER A 12 3.26 -19.83 -4.12
N SER A 13 2.95 -18.69 -3.49
CA SER A 13 3.97 -17.70 -3.16
C SER A 13 3.53 -16.65 -2.14
N VAL A 14 4.51 -16.11 -1.40
CA VAL A 14 4.40 -14.87 -0.64
C VAL A 14 5.33 -13.84 -1.26
N ARG A 15 4.80 -12.66 -1.56
CA ARG A 15 5.53 -11.53 -2.14
C ARG A 15 5.53 -10.36 -1.19
N TRP A 16 6.59 -9.57 -1.19
CA TRP A 16 6.69 -8.41 -0.32
C TRP A 16 7.36 -7.23 -1.00
N VAL A 17 7.01 -6.05 -0.49
CA VAL A 17 7.73 -4.80 -0.75
C VAL A 17 7.87 -4.04 0.56
N LEU A 18 9.10 -3.66 0.90
CA LEU A 18 9.45 -2.84 2.05
C LEU A 18 9.89 -1.47 1.55
N VAL A 19 9.13 -0.44 1.90
CA VAL A 19 9.27 0.92 1.34
C VAL A 19 9.64 1.91 2.44
N GLU A 20 10.48 2.89 2.12
CA GLU A 20 10.81 3.98 3.03
C GLU A 20 9.68 5.02 3.17
N GLY A 21 9.51 5.55 4.38
CA GLY A 21 8.54 6.60 4.69
C GLY A 21 7.30 6.09 5.40
N THR A 22 6.23 6.87 5.35
CA THR A 22 4.92 6.57 5.98
C THR A 22 3.78 6.45 4.99
N THR A 23 4.02 6.76 3.70
CA THR A 23 2.98 6.80 2.66
C THR A 23 2.98 5.56 1.77
N GLY A 24 4.03 4.72 1.80
CA GLY A 24 4.22 3.62 0.86
C GLY A 24 4.69 4.05 -0.54
N GLU A 25 4.89 5.36 -0.77
CA GLU A 25 5.33 5.92 -2.06
C GLU A 25 6.85 6.06 -2.17
N GLY A 26 7.59 5.92 -1.07
CA GLY A 26 9.03 6.14 -1.04
C GLY A 26 9.86 5.14 -1.84
N ALA A 27 11.18 5.24 -1.68
CA ALA A 27 12.11 4.30 -2.27
C ALA A 27 11.92 2.89 -1.70
N THR A 28 11.97 1.89 -2.58
CA THR A 28 11.96 0.49 -2.17
C THR A 28 13.30 0.16 -1.53
N LEU A 29 13.25 -0.26 -0.26
CA LEU A 29 14.40 -0.70 0.50
C LEU A 29 14.73 -2.17 0.23
N ASP A 30 13.71 -3.02 0.29
CA ASP A 30 13.80 -4.46 0.06
C ASP A 30 12.50 -4.94 -0.59
N ARG A 31 12.57 -6.03 -1.35
CA ARG A 31 11.45 -6.62 -2.06
C ARG A 31 11.81 -8.02 -2.49
N GLY A 32 10.81 -8.86 -2.66
CA GLY A 32 11.05 -10.22 -3.10
C GLY A 32 9.80 -11.09 -3.13
N SER A 33 10.05 -12.35 -3.46
CA SER A 33 9.05 -13.42 -3.55
C SER A 33 9.64 -14.69 -2.96
N LEU A 34 8.82 -15.41 -2.21
CA LEU A 34 9.13 -16.70 -1.60
C LEU A 34 8.09 -17.71 -2.12
N PRO A 35 8.49 -18.70 -2.93
CA PRO A 35 7.57 -19.75 -3.37
C PRO A 35 7.11 -20.61 -2.18
N ILE A 36 5.85 -21.04 -2.21
CA ILE A 36 5.26 -21.98 -1.26
C ILE A 36 5.08 -23.31 -2.00
N ALA A 37 5.79 -24.35 -1.56
CA ALA A 37 5.58 -25.70 -2.06
C ALA A 37 4.26 -26.27 -1.51
N ALA A 38 3.54 -27.05 -2.32
CA ALA A 38 2.20 -27.54 -1.98
C ALA A 38 2.17 -28.47 -0.73
N ASP A 39 3.31 -29.05 -0.37
CA ASP A 39 3.49 -30.02 0.71
C ASP A 39 4.31 -29.49 1.90
N GLU A 40 4.84 -28.27 1.82
CA GLU A 40 5.60 -27.65 2.90
C GLU A 40 4.74 -26.68 3.71
N ALA A 41 4.87 -26.76 5.03
CA ALA A 41 4.26 -25.77 5.90
C ALA A 41 5.00 -24.43 5.75
N PHE A 42 4.27 -23.37 5.43
CA PHE A 42 4.83 -22.03 5.35
C PHE A 42 5.26 -21.54 6.74
N ASP A 43 6.55 -21.19 6.87
CA ASP A 43 7.13 -20.63 8.08
C ASP A 43 7.04 -19.09 8.08
N ALA A 44 5.95 -18.58 8.64
CA ALA A 44 5.70 -17.15 8.78
C ALA A 44 6.71 -16.45 9.68
N ASP A 45 7.18 -17.14 10.74
CA ASP A 45 8.10 -16.56 11.71
C ASP A 45 9.45 -16.27 11.06
N SER A 46 10.02 -17.25 10.35
CA SER A 46 11.29 -17.07 9.64
C SER A 46 11.22 -15.98 8.57
N LEU A 47 10.12 -15.86 7.83
CA LEU A 47 9.94 -14.77 6.86
C LEU A 47 9.93 -13.41 7.55
N LEU A 48 9.12 -13.24 8.60
CA LEU A 48 8.99 -11.96 9.30
C LEU A 48 10.29 -11.56 10.01
N ASP A 49 11.01 -12.51 10.59
CA ASP A 49 12.31 -12.25 11.21
C ASP A 49 13.31 -11.74 10.16
N ALA A 50 13.37 -12.38 8.99
CA ALA A 50 14.20 -11.93 7.89
C ALA A 50 13.82 -10.51 7.41
N LEU A 51 12.52 -10.20 7.29
CA LEU A 51 12.04 -8.89 6.86
C LEU A 51 12.33 -7.79 7.90
N PHE A 52 12.14 -8.08 9.19
CA PHE A 52 12.46 -7.12 10.26
C PHE A 52 13.97 -6.93 10.44
N ASP A 53 14.79 -7.94 10.15
CA ASP A 53 16.24 -7.78 10.05
C ASP A 53 16.62 -6.81 8.92
N LYS A 54 15.97 -6.91 7.74
CA LYS A 54 16.15 -5.95 6.62
C LYS A 54 15.71 -4.54 6.99
N ALA A 55 14.70 -4.39 7.85
CA ALA A 55 14.29 -3.09 8.36
C ALA A 55 15.40 -2.39 9.18
N ALA A 56 16.39 -3.15 9.68
CA ALA A 56 17.55 -2.64 10.40
C ALA A 56 17.15 -1.74 11.60
N ALA A 57 16.23 -2.24 12.43
CA ALA A 57 15.65 -1.56 13.59
C ALA A 57 14.87 -0.27 13.29
N ARG A 58 14.56 0.03 12.01
CA ARG A 58 13.61 1.08 11.68
C ARG A 58 12.19 0.64 12.01
N PRO A 59 11.37 1.53 12.63
CA PRO A 59 9.97 1.22 12.89
C PRO A 59 9.19 1.03 11.58
N VAL A 60 8.33 0.03 11.55
CA VAL A 60 7.35 -0.18 10.46
C VAL A 60 6.07 0.55 10.87
N HIS A 61 5.70 1.56 10.10
CA HIS A 61 4.54 2.42 10.35
C HIS A 61 3.22 1.74 10.01
N ALA A 62 3.19 0.97 8.92
CA ALA A 62 2.01 0.25 8.45
C ALA A 62 2.41 -1.07 7.77
N ILE A 63 1.59 -2.09 7.94
CA ILE A 63 1.71 -3.37 7.24
C ILE A 63 0.39 -3.66 6.52
N GLY A 64 0.44 -3.77 5.19
CA GLY A 64 -0.70 -4.19 4.37
C GLY A 64 -0.58 -5.64 3.97
N ILE A 65 -1.63 -6.42 4.18
CA ILE A 65 -1.69 -7.85 3.81
C ILE A 65 -2.86 -8.05 2.85
N THR A 66 -2.58 -8.57 1.66
CA THR A 66 -3.58 -8.98 0.69
C THR A 66 -3.32 -10.43 0.26
N TRP A 67 -4.37 -11.19 -0.02
CA TRP A 67 -4.25 -12.61 -0.34
C TRP A 67 -5.39 -13.11 -1.23
N THR A 68 -5.10 -14.13 -2.03
CA THR A 68 -6.15 -14.88 -2.73
C THR A 68 -6.90 -15.79 -1.77
N GLY A 69 -8.15 -16.14 -2.04
CA GLY A 69 -8.94 -17.02 -1.16
C GLY A 69 -8.30 -18.39 -0.90
N THR A 70 -7.45 -18.87 -1.81
CA THR A 70 -6.67 -20.12 -1.64
C THR A 70 -5.47 -19.99 -0.69
N ALA A 71 -5.07 -18.77 -0.32
CA ALA A 71 -3.93 -18.48 0.54
C ALA A 71 -4.33 -18.11 1.99
N GLU A 72 -5.60 -18.32 2.38
CA GLU A 72 -6.15 -17.97 3.70
C GLU A 72 -5.32 -18.54 4.87
N ALA A 73 -4.86 -19.78 4.74
CA ALA A 73 -4.03 -20.43 5.77
C ALA A 73 -2.69 -19.72 5.94
N THR A 74 -2.05 -19.34 4.83
CA THR A 74 -0.78 -18.62 4.82
C THR A 74 -0.95 -17.21 5.40
N ALA A 75 -2.01 -16.51 5.00
CA ALA A 75 -2.35 -15.18 5.53
C ALA A 75 -2.63 -15.23 7.04
N SER A 76 -3.37 -16.23 7.51
CA SER A 76 -3.63 -16.46 8.93
C SER A 76 -2.33 -16.71 9.72
N ALA A 77 -1.40 -17.48 9.16
CA ALA A 77 -0.10 -17.73 9.79
C ALA A 77 0.73 -16.43 9.93
N VAL A 78 0.77 -15.60 8.89
CA VAL A 78 1.43 -14.27 8.96
C VAL A 78 0.74 -13.37 9.99
N TRP A 79 -0.58 -13.32 9.99
CA TRP A 79 -1.35 -12.51 10.93
C TRP A 79 -1.08 -12.92 12.38
N GLN A 80 -1.08 -14.22 12.64
CA GLN A 80 -0.77 -14.77 13.97
C GLN A 80 0.66 -14.42 14.38
N ALA A 81 1.63 -14.63 13.50
CA ALA A 81 3.04 -14.33 13.77
C ALA A 81 3.28 -12.82 14.03
N LEU A 82 2.58 -11.93 13.32
CA LEU A 82 2.61 -10.49 13.61
C LEU A 82 1.96 -10.15 14.95
N THR A 83 0.86 -10.82 15.29
CA THR A 83 0.15 -10.66 16.58
C THR A 83 1.03 -11.09 17.75
N ASP A 84 1.72 -12.23 17.63
CA ASP A 84 2.62 -12.75 18.65
C ASP A 84 3.83 -11.82 18.89
N ARG A 85 4.26 -11.12 17.83
CA ARG A 85 5.28 -10.05 17.89
C ARG A 85 4.76 -8.71 18.40
N LYS A 86 3.44 -8.58 18.64
CA LYS A 86 2.76 -7.34 19.05
C LYS A 86 2.98 -6.20 18.06
N VAL A 87 2.99 -6.52 16.77
CA VAL A 87 3.09 -5.52 15.71
C VAL A 87 1.74 -4.82 15.57
N GLU A 88 1.77 -3.49 15.60
CA GLU A 88 0.59 -2.64 15.42
C GLU A 88 0.42 -2.27 13.94
N ASN A 89 -0.70 -1.63 13.59
CA ASN A 89 -0.96 -1.10 12.25
C ASN A 89 -0.89 -2.14 11.12
N VAL A 90 -1.35 -3.37 11.41
CA VAL A 90 -1.55 -4.43 10.43
C VAL A 90 -2.95 -4.32 9.86
N ILE A 91 -3.05 -4.12 8.55
CA ILE A 91 -4.29 -3.88 7.81
C ILE A 91 -4.46 -5.03 6.81
N ALA A 92 -5.59 -5.73 6.89
CA ALA A 92 -6.05 -6.57 5.79
C ALA A 92 -6.55 -5.66 4.66
N VAL A 93 -5.98 -5.80 3.47
CA VAL A 93 -6.27 -4.99 2.29
C VAL A 93 -6.88 -5.89 1.23
N SER A 94 -8.06 -5.53 0.72
CA SER A 94 -8.63 -6.27 -0.40
C SER A 94 -7.77 -6.10 -1.67
N ASP A 95 -7.83 -7.07 -2.58
CA ASP A 95 -7.22 -6.98 -3.91
C ASP A 95 -7.68 -5.72 -4.67
N LEU A 96 -8.96 -5.35 -4.54
CA LEU A 96 -9.53 -4.13 -5.09
C LEU A 96 -8.86 -2.87 -4.52
N GLU A 97 -8.82 -2.70 -3.20
CA GLU A 97 -8.19 -1.52 -2.56
C GLU A 97 -6.70 -1.44 -2.87
N ALA A 98 -6.01 -2.58 -2.90
CA ALA A 98 -4.59 -2.63 -3.28
C ALA A 98 -4.40 -2.21 -4.75
N ALA A 99 -5.26 -2.66 -5.66
CA ALA A 99 -5.22 -2.27 -7.06
C ALA A 99 -5.56 -0.78 -7.26
N GLU A 100 -6.55 -0.25 -6.53
CA GLU A 100 -6.88 1.19 -6.56
C GLU A 100 -5.71 2.03 -6.08
N ALA A 101 -5.13 1.69 -4.92
CA ALA A 101 -4.00 2.42 -4.36
C ALA A 101 -2.77 2.38 -5.28
N LEU A 102 -2.49 1.22 -5.88
CA LEU A 102 -1.45 1.07 -6.90
C LEU A 102 -1.72 1.96 -8.12
N THR A 103 -2.97 1.99 -8.60
CA THR A 103 -3.37 2.75 -9.79
C THR A 103 -3.24 4.25 -9.56
N CYS A 104 -3.66 4.75 -8.40
CA CYS A 104 -3.42 6.14 -7.99
C CYS A 104 -1.93 6.46 -7.97
N GLY A 105 -1.11 5.61 -7.34
CA GLY A 105 0.34 5.82 -7.28
C GLY A 105 1.00 5.82 -8.67
N ILE A 106 0.53 5.00 -9.61
CA ILE A 106 1.01 5.00 -11.00
C ILE A 106 0.58 6.28 -11.73
N ALA A 107 -0.68 6.70 -11.60
CA ALA A 107 -1.17 7.92 -12.23
C ALA A 107 -0.36 9.16 -11.77
N ASP A 108 -0.12 9.28 -10.47
CA ASP A 108 0.63 10.37 -9.87
C ASP A 108 2.10 10.43 -10.36
N ILE A 109 2.75 9.27 -10.50
CA ILE A 109 4.15 9.19 -10.94
C ILE A 109 4.28 9.36 -12.45
N ALA A 110 3.39 8.75 -13.23
CA ALA A 110 3.46 8.75 -14.69
C ALA A 110 2.94 10.07 -15.30
N GLY A 111 2.12 10.83 -14.56
CA GLY A 111 1.55 12.09 -15.03
C GLY A 111 0.47 11.90 -16.10
N TYR A 112 -0.25 10.78 -16.05
CA TYR A 112 -1.41 10.51 -16.90
C TYR A 112 -2.68 10.91 -16.16
N ASP A 113 -3.62 11.55 -16.86
CA ASP A 113 -4.92 11.92 -16.28
C ASP A 113 -5.86 10.70 -16.23
N ARG A 114 -5.69 9.74 -17.14
CA ARG A 114 -6.48 8.51 -17.22
C ARG A 114 -5.59 7.28 -17.34
N VAL A 115 -5.56 6.46 -16.30
CA VAL A 115 -4.77 5.22 -16.27
C VAL A 115 -5.69 4.05 -16.02
N VAL A 116 -5.43 2.92 -16.68
CA VAL A 116 -5.98 1.62 -16.30
C VAL A 116 -4.84 0.71 -15.88
N VAL A 117 -5.02 -0.02 -14.77
CA VAL A 117 -4.11 -1.05 -14.31
C VAL A 117 -4.89 -2.37 -14.22
N CYS A 118 -4.43 -3.36 -14.98
CA CYS A 118 -4.90 -4.73 -14.94
C CYS A 118 -3.96 -5.54 -14.05
N VAL A 119 -4.43 -5.90 -12.85
CA VAL A 119 -3.71 -6.81 -11.94
C VAL A 119 -4.17 -8.24 -12.21
N VAL A 120 -3.28 -9.07 -12.73
CA VAL A 120 -3.54 -10.45 -13.14
C VAL A 120 -2.92 -11.39 -12.12
N GLU A 121 -3.75 -12.06 -11.32
CA GLU A 121 -3.32 -13.10 -10.38
C GLU A 121 -3.82 -14.48 -10.85
N PRO A 122 -3.24 -15.60 -10.36
CA PRO A 122 -3.73 -16.93 -10.67
C PRO A 122 -5.22 -17.10 -10.31
N GLY A 123 -6.08 -17.21 -11.33
CA GLY A 123 -7.52 -17.46 -11.18
C GLY A 123 -8.39 -16.23 -10.91
N VAL A 124 -7.82 -15.03 -10.80
CA VAL A 124 -8.58 -13.78 -10.64
C VAL A 124 -7.85 -12.60 -11.28
N ALA A 125 -8.59 -11.68 -11.89
CA ALA A 125 -8.03 -10.43 -12.35
C ALA A 125 -8.81 -9.24 -11.78
N VAL A 126 -8.13 -8.13 -11.57
CA VAL A 126 -8.70 -6.86 -11.14
C VAL A 126 -8.34 -5.81 -12.19
N VAL A 127 -9.33 -5.04 -12.63
CA VAL A 127 -9.13 -3.85 -13.46
C VAL A 127 -9.43 -2.64 -12.59
N ALA A 128 -8.41 -1.81 -12.37
CA ALA A 128 -8.53 -0.55 -11.68
C ALA A 128 -8.31 0.60 -12.67
N SER A 129 -9.14 1.64 -12.59
CA SER A 129 -9.02 2.84 -13.42
C SER A 129 -8.94 4.06 -12.53
N ALA A 130 -7.93 4.90 -12.76
CA ALA A 130 -7.86 6.25 -12.22
C ALA A 130 -8.20 7.26 -13.32
N THR A 131 -9.07 8.20 -12.97
CA THR A 131 -9.48 9.33 -13.79
C THR A 131 -9.50 10.60 -12.91
N PRO A 132 -9.67 11.80 -13.48
CA PRO A 132 -9.80 13.02 -12.67
C PRO A 132 -11.02 13.00 -11.73
N ASP A 133 -12.02 12.15 -12.00
CA ASP A 133 -13.23 12.03 -11.19
C ASP A 133 -13.06 11.05 -10.02
N GLY A 134 -11.99 10.24 -10.02
CA GLY A 134 -11.68 9.29 -8.96
C GLY A 134 -11.07 7.98 -9.49
N VAL A 135 -10.93 7.03 -8.56
CA VAL A 135 -10.45 5.67 -8.84
C VAL A 135 -11.58 4.67 -8.62
N THR A 136 -11.64 3.65 -9.47
CA THR A 136 -12.58 2.53 -9.35
C THR A 136 -11.86 1.22 -9.67
N ALA A 137 -12.13 0.15 -8.93
CA ALA A 137 -11.67 -1.19 -9.27
C ALA A 137 -12.79 -2.24 -9.29
N ASP A 138 -12.73 -3.12 -10.28
CA ASP A 138 -13.65 -4.24 -10.45
C ASP A 138 -12.89 -5.55 -10.68
N ARG A 139 -13.43 -6.64 -10.13
CA ARG A 139 -12.95 -8.00 -10.46
C ARG A 139 -13.51 -8.42 -11.80
N VAL A 140 -12.64 -8.93 -12.66
CA VAL A 140 -13.02 -9.46 -13.96
C VAL A 140 -12.45 -10.86 -14.15
N ASP A 141 -13.04 -11.62 -15.07
CA ASP A 141 -12.40 -12.84 -15.53
C ASP A 141 -11.13 -12.46 -16.30
N ALA A 142 -10.01 -13.15 -16.03
CA ALA A 142 -8.75 -12.91 -16.74
C ALA A 142 -8.90 -13.08 -18.26
N ALA A 143 -9.81 -13.96 -18.71
CA ALA A 143 -10.13 -14.14 -20.12
C ALA A 143 -10.96 -12.99 -20.72
N ALA A 144 -11.57 -12.14 -19.88
CA ALA A 144 -12.40 -11.02 -20.28
C ALA A 144 -11.68 -9.66 -20.20
N LEU A 145 -10.38 -9.64 -19.86
CA LEU A 145 -9.58 -8.41 -19.72
C LEU A 145 -9.46 -7.59 -21.01
N GLY A 146 -9.80 -8.14 -22.18
CA GLY A 146 -9.77 -7.41 -23.45
C GLY A 146 -10.82 -6.30 -23.59
N ASP A 147 -11.85 -6.25 -22.73
CA ASP A 147 -12.96 -5.29 -22.82
C ASP A 147 -12.70 -4.00 -22.02
N VAL A 148 -11.51 -3.41 -22.15
CA VAL A 148 -11.16 -2.10 -21.55
C VAL A 148 -11.62 -0.93 -22.43
N ASP A 149 -12.24 -1.23 -23.58
CA ASP A 149 -12.59 -0.28 -24.64
C ASP A 149 -13.51 0.85 -24.18
N GLY A 150 -14.25 0.67 -23.08
CA GLY A 150 -15.10 1.69 -22.49
C GLY A 150 -14.38 2.83 -21.76
N LEU A 151 -13.12 2.64 -21.35
CA LEU A 151 -12.42 3.55 -20.42
C LEU A 151 -11.57 4.62 -21.11
N VAL A 152 -11.24 4.45 -22.40
CA VAL A 152 -10.37 5.35 -23.20
C VAL A 152 -9.18 5.92 -22.39
N PRO A 153 -8.28 5.05 -21.89
CA PRO A 153 -7.16 5.46 -21.06
C PRO A 153 -6.01 6.09 -21.86
N ASP A 154 -5.19 6.91 -21.20
CA ASP A 154 -3.94 7.44 -21.77
C ASP A 154 -2.86 6.35 -21.81
N ALA A 155 -2.90 5.41 -20.87
CA ALA A 155 -2.04 4.23 -20.82
C ALA A 155 -2.72 3.08 -20.04
N VAL A 156 -2.41 1.86 -20.44
CA VAL A 156 -2.82 0.63 -19.75
C VAL A 156 -1.59 -0.06 -19.19
N PHE A 157 -1.60 -0.41 -17.90
CA PHE A 157 -0.54 -1.19 -17.25
C PHE A 157 -1.06 -2.59 -16.97
N VAL A 158 -0.27 -3.61 -17.29
CA VAL A 158 -0.56 -5.01 -16.97
C VAL A 158 0.48 -5.49 -15.99
N VAL A 159 0.03 -5.93 -14.82
CA VAL A 159 0.88 -6.36 -13.71
C VAL A 159 0.29 -7.60 -13.04
N GLY A 160 0.94 -8.13 -12.01
CA GLY A 160 0.51 -9.30 -11.26
C GLY A 160 1.31 -10.56 -11.61
N SER A 161 0.96 -11.68 -10.97
CA SER A 161 1.72 -12.93 -11.07
C SER A 161 1.14 -14.02 -11.97
N GLY A 162 0.02 -13.73 -12.62
CA GLY A 162 -0.63 -14.61 -13.59
C GLY A 162 -0.06 -14.50 -15.02
N ASP A 163 -0.92 -14.74 -16.01
CA ASP A 163 -0.56 -14.67 -17.44
C ASP A 163 -0.50 -13.21 -17.95
N VAL A 164 0.51 -12.48 -17.50
CA VAL A 164 0.73 -11.07 -17.88
C VAL A 164 1.00 -10.92 -19.38
N ASP A 165 1.80 -11.82 -19.98
CA ASP A 165 2.17 -11.75 -21.40
C ASP A 165 0.98 -12.01 -22.32
N GLY A 166 0.12 -12.98 -21.97
CA GLY A 166 -1.11 -13.25 -22.70
C GLY A 166 -2.09 -12.07 -22.65
N VAL A 167 -2.26 -11.46 -21.48
CA VAL A 167 -3.11 -10.27 -21.30
C VAL A 167 -2.55 -9.06 -22.02
N LEU A 168 -1.23 -8.81 -21.93
CA LEU A 168 -0.54 -7.74 -22.65
C LEU A 168 -0.81 -7.86 -24.17
N SER A 169 -0.58 -9.05 -24.73
CA SER A 169 -0.78 -9.34 -26.15
C SER A 169 -2.25 -9.15 -26.60
N ALA A 170 -3.22 -9.50 -25.75
CA ALA A 170 -4.63 -9.32 -26.03
C ALA A 170 -5.05 -7.84 -26.02
N LEU A 171 -4.56 -7.08 -25.02
CA LEU A 171 -4.84 -5.66 -24.88
C LEU A 171 -4.22 -4.82 -26.00
N GLU A 172 -2.99 -5.12 -26.42
CA GLU A 172 -2.33 -4.44 -27.54
C GLU A 172 -3.11 -4.56 -28.86
N GLN A 173 -3.92 -5.61 -29.01
CA GLN A 173 -4.80 -5.81 -30.17
C GLN A 173 -6.14 -5.10 -30.03
N ALA A 174 -6.64 -4.96 -28.79
CA ALA A 174 -7.95 -4.39 -28.50
C ALA A 174 -7.91 -2.85 -28.40
N THR A 175 -6.89 -2.29 -27.75
CA THR A 175 -6.80 -0.86 -27.48
C THR A 175 -5.77 -0.14 -28.38
N GLN A 176 -6.01 1.16 -28.61
CA GLN A 176 -5.03 2.06 -29.23
C GLN A 176 -4.09 2.71 -28.20
N ALA A 177 -4.42 2.62 -26.91
CA ALA A 177 -3.59 3.15 -25.84
C ALA A 177 -2.30 2.31 -25.68
N PRO A 178 -1.17 2.91 -25.28
CA PRO A 178 0.03 2.17 -24.96
C PRO A 178 -0.25 1.18 -23.82
N VAL A 179 0.06 -0.09 -24.05
CA VAL A 179 -0.03 -1.15 -23.05
C VAL A 179 1.38 -1.46 -22.54
N ILE A 180 1.56 -1.44 -21.22
CA ILE A 180 2.87 -1.42 -20.56
C ILE A 180 2.89 -2.51 -19.50
N SER A 181 4.00 -3.23 -19.38
CA SER A 181 4.29 -4.14 -18.26
C SER A 181 5.65 -3.78 -17.65
N ALA A 182 5.97 -4.38 -16.50
CA ALA A 182 7.22 -4.17 -15.77
C ALA A 182 7.86 -5.51 -15.38
N ASP A 183 9.19 -5.55 -15.29
CA ASP A 183 9.96 -6.75 -14.91
C ASP A 183 9.55 -7.32 -13.54
N GLU A 184 9.04 -6.48 -12.65
CA GLU A 184 8.61 -6.82 -11.28
C GLU A 184 7.09 -6.69 -11.13
N ALA A 185 6.36 -6.94 -12.22
CA ALA A 185 4.90 -6.94 -12.28
C ALA A 185 4.27 -7.78 -11.16
N ASP A 186 4.88 -8.90 -10.78
CA ASP A 186 4.36 -9.81 -9.77
C ASP A 186 4.35 -9.20 -8.35
N LEU A 187 5.18 -8.19 -8.09
CA LEU A 187 5.24 -7.48 -6.80
C LEU A 187 4.23 -6.33 -6.69
N ALA A 188 3.52 -6.00 -7.77
CA ALA A 188 2.68 -4.82 -7.86
C ALA A 188 1.54 -4.83 -6.81
N LEU A 189 0.92 -5.98 -6.58
CA LEU A 189 -0.16 -6.09 -5.60
C LEU A 189 0.34 -5.91 -4.15
N ALA A 190 1.57 -6.38 -3.85
CA ALA A 190 2.21 -6.12 -2.56
C ALA A 190 2.52 -4.61 -2.40
N ARG A 191 2.94 -3.92 -3.47
CA ARG A 191 3.11 -2.46 -3.44
C ARG A 191 1.78 -1.74 -3.22
N GLY A 192 0.70 -2.18 -3.87
CA GLY A 192 -0.66 -1.68 -3.65
C GLY A 192 -1.11 -1.83 -2.19
N ALA A 193 -0.87 -2.99 -1.59
CA ALA A 193 -1.18 -3.23 -0.18
C ALA A 193 -0.38 -2.31 0.77
N ALA A 194 0.90 -2.04 0.47
CA ALA A 194 1.70 -1.07 1.21
C ALA A 194 1.08 0.34 1.14
N LEU A 195 0.72 0.81 -0.06
CA LEU A 195 0.10 2.13 -0.27
C LEU A 195 -1.25 2.24 0.47
N ALA A 196 -2.13 1.24 0.30
CA ALA A 196 -3.45 1.24 0.92
C ALA A 196 -3.37 1.22 2.46
N SER A 197 -2.51 0.37 3.03
CA SER A 197 -2.34 0.30 4.49
C SER A 197 -1.75 1.58 5.07
N ALA A 198 -0.76 2.19 4.40
CA ALA A 198 -0.22 3.48 4.78
C ALA A 198 -1.27 4.61 4.78
N ALA A 199 -2.13 4.64 3.75
CA ALA A 199 -3.23 5.58 3.66
C ALA A 199 -4.27 5.38 4.78
N ALA A 200 -4.62 4.12 5.09
CA ALA A 200 -5.52 3.77 6.18
C ALA A 200 -4.98 4.23 7.54
N VAL A 201 -3.72 3.92 7.85
CA VAL A 201 -3.07 4.32 9.11
C VAL A 201 -2.97 5.85 9.20
N SER A 202 -2.58 6.52 8.13
CA SER A 202 -2.52 7.99 8.09
C SER A 202 -3.89 8.63 8.37
N THR A 203 -4.97 8.01 7.89
CA THR A 203 -6.35 8.48 8.15
C THR A 203 -6.73 8.28 9.62
N LEU A 204 -6.40 7.13 10.21
CA LEU A 204 -6.64 6.85 11.63
C LEU A 204 -5.84 7.81 12.53
N ASP A 205 -4.58 8.05 12.23
CA ASP A 205 -3.73 9.01 12.95
C ASP A 205 -4.28 10.44 12.87
N ALA A 206 -4.79 10.84 11.70
CA ALA A 206 -5.43 12.14 11.52
C ALA A 206 -6.72 12.30 12.35
N GLN A 207 -7.49 11.22 12.52
CA GLN A 207 -8.69 11.20 13.37
C GLN A 207 -8.35 11.17 14.87
N ALA A 208 -7.24 10.54 15.25
CA ALA A 208 -6.76 10.47 16.62
C ALA A 208 -6.07 11.76 17.09
N ALA A 209 -5.55 12.57 16.16
CA ALA A 209 -4.97 13.86 16.48
C ALA A 209 -6.01 14.78 17.15
N PRO A 210 -5.68 15.43 18.29
CA PRO A 210 -6.62 16.32 18.95
C PRO A 210 -7.04 17.37 17.94
N ALA A 211 -8.36 17.56 17.75
CA ALA A 211 -8.91 18.57 16.86
C ALA A 211 -8.23 19.89 17.21
N ARG A 212 -7.23 20.30 16.40
CA ARG A 212 -6.64 21.61 16.51
C ARG A 212 -7.82 22.53 16.32
N ARG A 213 -8.22 23.23 17.38
CA ARG A 213 -9.32 24.21 17.32
C ARG A 213 -8.98 25.08 16.14
N HIS A 214 -9.68 24.87 15.03
CA HIS A 214 -9.47 25.62 13.82
C HIS A 214 -9.88 27.03 14.22
N LEU A 215 -8.90 27.87 14.55
CA LEU A 215 -9.17 29.24 14.93
C LEU A 215 -9.83 29.85 13.71
N SER A 216 -11.13 30.11 13.83
CA SER A 216 -11.87 30.82 12.81
C SER A 216 -11.09 32.08 12.39
N PRO A 217 -11.21 32.53 11.14
CA PRO A 217 -10.51 33.74 10.68
C PRO A 217 -10.69 34.94 11.63
N SER A 218 -11.84 35.03 12.30
CA SER A 218 -12.11 36.02 13.35
C SER A 218 -11.24 35.87 14.59
N ALA A 219 -10.90 34.65 15.01
CA ALA A 219 -10.02 34.41 16.14
C ALA A 219 -8.55 34.75 15.86
N MET A 220 -8.09 34.59 14.61
CA MET A 220 -6.77 35.09 14.18
C MET A 220 -6.73 36.62 14.14
N LEU A 221 -7.79 37.27 13.64
CA LEU A 221 -7.89 38.73 13.66
C LEU A 221 -7.95 39.27 15.10
N ALA A 222 -8.66 38.57 15.99
CA ALA A 222 -8.73 38.94 17.40
C ALA A 222 -7.38 38.80 18.11
N SER A 223 -6.57 37.77 17.79
CA SER A 223 -5.24 37.61 18.38
C SER A 223 -4.25 38.67 17.88
N VAL A 224 -4.30 39.02 16.59
CA VAL A 224 -3.52 40.12 16.03
C VAL A 224 -3.92 41.46 16.64
N LEU A 225 -5.23 41.71 16.81
CA LEU A 225 -5.73 42.90 17.48
C LEU A 225 -5.27 42.96 18.94
N ALA A 226 -5.35 41.85 19.67
CA ALA A 226 -4.88 41.79 21.05
C ALA A 226 -3.38 42.10 21.15
N ALA A 227 -2.56 41.54 20.26
CA ALA A 227 -1.13 41.85 20.19
C ALA A 227 -0.88 43.34 19.88
N ALA A 228 -1.64 43.93 18.95
CA ALA A 228 -1.55 45.35 18.62
C ALA A 228 -1.97 46.26 19.78
N VAL A 229 -3.00 45.87 20.55
CA VAL A 229 -3.42 46.61 21.75
C VAL A 229 -2.33 46.57 22.82
N VAL A 230 -1.73 45.40 23.05
CA VAL A 230 -0.65 45.25 24.04
C VAL A 230 0.56 46.11 23.66
N THR A 231 0.99 46.09 22.39
CA THR A 231 2.11 46.92 21.94
C THR A 231 1.80 48.41 21.99
N PHE A 232 0.56 48.81 21.70
CA PHE A 232 0.11 50.20 21.85
C PHE A 232 0.14 50.65 23.32
N VAL A 233 -0.36 49.84 24.25
CA VAL A 233 -0.35 50.16 25.69
C VAL A 233 1.08 50.29 26.22
N VAL A 234 1.99 49.42 25.79
CA VAL A 234 3.42 49.50 26.16
C VAL A 234 4.06 50.79 25.61
N SER A 235 3.80 51.13 24.35
CA SER A 235 4.31 52.36 23.73
C SER A 235 3.75 53.62 24.39
N LEU A 236 2.45 53.64 24.69
CA LEU A 236 1.79 54.75 25.37
C LEU A 236 2.31 54.94 26.80
N SER A 237 2.54 53.84 27.51
CA SER A 237 3.13 53.87 28.86
C SER A 237 4.56 54.43 28.85
N ALA A 238 5.37 54.06 27.86
CA ALA A 238 6.71 54.61 27.69
C ALA A 238 6.68 56.11 27.34
N ALA A 239 5.77 56.54 26.48
CA ALA A 239 5.61 57.95 26.10
C ALA A 239 5.16 58.82 27.30
N LEU A 240 4.19 58.35 28.08
CA LEU A 240 3.71 59.06 29.27
C LEU A 240 4.77 59.08 30.38
N GLY A 241 5.58 58.03 30.50
CA GLY A 241 6.74 58.00 31.39
C GLY A 241 7.79 59.07 31.09
N MET A 242 7.97 59.43 29.81
CA MET A 242 8.91 60.48 29.40
C MET A 242 8.34 61.91 29.50
N THR A 243 7.02 62.05 29.56
CA THR A 243 6.36 63.39 29.57
C THR A 243 6.01 63.85 30.99
N LEU A 244 6.02 62.94 31.96
CA LEU A 244 5.69 63.22 33.37
C LEU A 244 6.91 63.23 34.29
N THR A 245 8.15 63.19 33.79
CA THR A 245 9.33 63.47 34.63
C THR A 245 9.38 64.96 34.94
N PRO A 246 9.04 65.39 36.17
CA PRO A 246 9.31 66.76 36.60
C PRO A 246 10.82 66.84 36.80
N ASP A 247 11.43 67.81 36.12
CA ASP A 247 12.80 68.22 36.38
C ASP A 247 12.82 68.81 37.79
N ASP A 248 13.41 68.11 38.76
CA ASP A 248 13.77 68.71 40.04
C ASP A 248 15.10 68.16 40.54
N GLU A 249 15.92 69.08 41.03
CA GLU A 249 17.35 68.96 41.26
C GLU A 249 17.71 67.93 42.33
N VAL A 250 18.89 67.35 42.17
CA VAL A 250 19.56 66.49 43.16
C VAL A 250 20.00 67.33 44.37
N PRO A 251 19.82 66.84 45.61
CA PRO A 251 21.01 66.61 46.43
C PRO A 251 20.99 65.27 47.19
N GLN A 252 21.99 64.46 46.82
CA GLN A 252 22.87 63.57 47.58
C GLN A 252 22.53 63.13 49.03
N MET A 253 22.80 61.83 49.24
CA MET A 253 23.08 61.08 50.48
C MET A 253 21.90 60.47 51.24
N ALA A 254 21.68 59.17 51.04
CA ALA A 254 22.08 58.18 52.05
C ALA A 254 22.14 56.77 51.43
N ARG A 255 23.31 56.18 51.60
CA ARG A 255 23.69 54.80 51.33
C ARG A 255 22.86 53.82 52.16
N SER A 256 22.38 52.73 51.56
CA SER A 256 22.51 51.35 52.08
C SER A 256 21.89 50.32 51.13
N GLU A 257 22.80 49.59 50.52
CA GLU A 257 22.79 48.22 49.97
C GLU A 257 21.56 47.33 50.26
N GLN A 258 20.95 46.80 49.19
CA GLN A 258 20.21 45.52 49.13
C GLN A 258 21.14 44.34 49.50
N PRO A 259 20.67 43.12 49.89
CA PRO A 259 19.44 42.47 49.40
C PRO A 259 18.62 41.64 50.41
N VAL A 260 17.35 41.41 50.08
CA VAL A 260 16.55 40.32 50.66
C VAL A 260 16.70 39.09 49.76
N ARG A 261 17.23 38.01 50.32
CA ARG A 261 17.11 36.64 49.80
C ARG A 261 16.40 35.80 50.87
N GLU A 262 15.63 34.83 50.37
CA GLU A 262 15.32 33.54 50.99
C GLU A 262 13.89 33.33 51.51
N VAL A 263 13.05 32.85 50.58
CA VAL A 263 12.30 31.58 50.62
C VAL A 263 12.17 30.91 52.00
N THR A 264 10.93 30.69 52.45
CA THR A 264 10.35 29.35 52.70
C THR A 264 8.91 29.43 53.21
N ALA A 265 8.04 28.55 52.71
CA ALA A 265 6.73 28.24 53.29
C ALA A 265 6.89 27.49 54.63
N PRO A 266 5.89 27.47 55.53
CA PRO A 266 5.02 26.27 55.57
C PRO A 266 3.55 26.50 56.04
N VAL A 267 2.70 25.50 55.75
CA VAL A 267 1.32 25.21 56.26
C VAL A 267 1.44 24.77 57.76
N PRO A 268 0.42 24.66 58.67
CA PRO A 268 -1.02 24.41 58.44
C PRO A 268 -2.06 24.93 59.51
N THR A 269 -3.31 24.46 59.34
CA THR A 269 -4.33 24.06 60.35
C THR A 269 -5.55 24.93 60.72
N LYS A 270 -6.73 24.32 60.46
CA LYS A 270 -8.01 24.20 61.22
C LYS A 270 -9.14 25.24 61.03
N SER A 271 -10.31 24.70 60.66
CA SER A 271 -11.66 25.28 60.60
C SER A 271 -12.23 25.73 61.95
N PRO A 272 -13.36 26.47 61.95
CA PRO A 272 -14.67 25.80 62.13
C PRO A 272 -15.83 26.34 61.25
N GLU A 273 -16.91 25.55 61.24
CA GLU A 273 -18.20 25.67 60.55
C GLU A 273 -18.98 26.99 60.76
N VAL A 274 -19.81 27.39 59.79
CA VAL A 274 -21.30 27.45 59.90
C VAL A 274 -21.93 27.84 58.54
N GLY A 275 -22.76 26.90 58.04
CA GLY A 275 -24.04 27.05 57.33
C GLY A 275 -24.32 28.19 56.36
N LYS A 276 -24.36 27.87 55.06
CA LYS A 276 -25.42 28.32 54.13
C LYS A 276 -25.78 27.19 53.16
N GLU A 277 -27.08 26.93 53.12
CA GLU A 277 -27.80 25.89 52.40
C GLU A 277 -27.98 26.28 50.91
N VAL A 278 -27.58 25.40 49.99
CA VAL A 278 -27.87 25.47 48.54
C VAL A 278 -28.18 24.05 48.06
N PRO A 279 -29.21 23.83 47.20
CA PRO A 279 -29.70 22.49 46.91
C PRO A 279 -28.73 21.69 46.04
N LYS A 280 -28.49 20.44 46.42
CA LYS A 280 -27.64 19.48 45.72
C LYS A 280 -28.35 18.95 44.45
N PRO A 281 -27.72 19.00 43.26
CA PRO A 281 -28.14 18.20 42.11
C PRO A 281 -28.07 16.71 42.46
N ALA A 282 -29.17 15.98 42.23
CA ALA A 282 -29.27 14.55 42.48
C ALA A 282 -28.15 13.80 41.73
N ALA A 283 -27.41 12.97 42.46
CA ALA A 283 -26.45 12.05 41.88
C ALA A 283 -27.21 10.99 41.06
N PRO A 284 -26.69 10.58 39.88
CA PRO A 284 -27.27 9.49 39.11
C PRO A 284 -27.28 8.20 39.93
N PRO A 285 -28.34 7.37 39.86
CA PRO A 285 -28.32 6.06 40.49
C PRO A 285 -27.26 5.19 39.81
N VAL A 286 -26.50 4.48 40.65
CA VAL A 286 -25.59 3.40 40.26
C VAL A 286 -26.40 2.35 39.51
N PRO A 287 -26.02 1.92 38.29
CA PRO A 287 -26.62 0.75 37.66
C PRO A 287 -26.35 -0.48 38.52
N ALA A 288 -27.41 -1.12 38.98
CA ALA A 288 -27.36 -2.38 39.69
C ALA A 288 -26.76 -3.48 38.79
N GLU A 289 -25.93 -4.30 39.41
CA GLU A 289 -25.40 -5.56 38.91
C GLU A 289 -26.59 -6.47 38.50
N ALA A 290 -26.65 -6.86 37.22
CA ALA A 290 -27.74 -7.67 36.70
C ALA A 290 -27.45 -9.15 36.93
N GLU A 291 -27.97 -9.69 38.03
CA GLU A 291 -28.19 -11.14 38.18
C GLU A 291 -29.28 -11.59 37.18
N PRO A 292 -29.10 -12.71 36.46
CA PRO A 292 -30.11 -13.21 35.53
C PRO A 292 -31.30 -13.79 36.30
N VAL A 293 -32.40 -13.03 36.37
CA VAL A 293 -33.69 -13.53 36.85
C VAL A 293 -34.37 -14.32 35.75
N ALA A 294 -34.56 -15.61 36.03
CA ALA A 294 -35.37 -16.54 35.26
C ALA A 294 -36.84 -16.08 35.20
N VAL A 295 -37.43 -16.11 34.00
CA VAL A 295 -38.88 -16.04 33.81
C VAL A 295 -39.37 -17.45 33.51
N GLU A 296 -40.10 -18.03 34.47
CA GLU A 296 -40.84 -19.28 34.33
C GLU A 296 -41.97 -19.12 33.32
N GLY A 297 -41.91 -19.89 32.22
CA GLY A 297 -43.05 -20.28 31.40
C GLY A 297 -43.44 -21.73 31.74
N PRO A 298 -44.71 -22.13 31.60
CA PRO A 298 -45.22 -23.38 32.15
C PRO A 298 -44.63 -24.61 31.46
N VAL A 299 -44.24 -25.59 32.29
CA VAL A 299 -43.74 -26.90 31.92
C VAL A 299 -44.87 -27.74 31.32
N PRO A 300 -44.76 -28.25 30.08
CA PRO A 300 -45.59 -29.38 29.64
C PRO A 300 -44.99 -30.68 30.17
N ASP A 301 -45.84 -31.46 30.81
CA ASP A 301 -45.57 -32.81 31.30
C ASP A 301 -44.92 -33.72 30.24
N ALA A 302 -44.04 -34.59 30.71
CA ALA A 302 -43.30 -35.55 29.90
C ALA A 302 -44.26 -36.59 29.28
N ALA A 303 -44.76 -36.31 28.08
CA ALA A 303 -45.29 -37.35 27.20
C ALA A 303 -44.13 -38.00 26.44
N LEU A 304 -43.96 -39.31 26.64
CA LEU A 304 -43.09 -40.20 25.86
C LEU A 304 -43.23 -39.91 24.37
N MET A 305 -42.24 -39.23 23.77
CA MET A 305 -42.10 -39.19 22.32
C MET A 305 -41.59 -40.54 21.86
N VAL A 306 -42.50 -41.32 21.31
CA VAL A 306 -42.20 -42.47 20.45
C VAL A 306 -41.26 -42.00 19.35
N GLU A 307 -40.14 -42.71 19.22
CA GLU A 307 -39.16 -42.58 18.18
C GLU A 307 -39.86 -42.52 16.80
N PRO A 308 -39.67 -41.46 15.99
CA PRO A 308 -40.26 -41.40 14.67
C PRO A 308 -39.74 -42.59 13.84
N PRO A 309 -40.60 -43.30 13.08
CA PRO A 309 -40.15 -44.44 12.29
C PRO A 309 -39.05 -43.97 11.35
N ALA A 310 -37.92 -44.67 11.39
CA ALA A 310 -36.80 -44.46 10.49
C ALA A 310 -37.32 -44.36 9.05
N ALA A 311 -37.16 -43.19 8.44
CA ALA A 311 -37.31 -43.06 7.00
C ALA A 311 -36.42 -44.12 6.34
N PRO A 312 -36.88 -44.83 5.31
CA PRO A 312 -36.06 -45.82 4.64
C PRO A 312 -34.80 -45.13 4.14
N VAL A 313 -33.65 -45.53 4.69
CA VAL A 313 -32.33 -45.13 4.23
C VAL A 313 -32.25 -45.58 2.77
N ALA A 314 -32.34 -44.62 1.85
CA ALA A 314 -31.97 -44.88 0.47
C ALA A 314 -30.52 -45.38 0.48
N PRO A 315 -30.21 -46.52 -0.15
CA PRO A 315 -28.84 -46.98 -0.21
C PRO A 315 -27.98 -45.88 -0.86
N PRO A 316 -26.71 -45.73 -0.42
CA PRO A 316 -25.82 -44.75 -1.03
C PRO A 316 -25.77 -45.01 -2.54
N PRO A 317 -25.69 -43.96 -3.38
CA PRO A 317 -25.50 -44.17 -4.81
C PRO A 317 -24.25 -45.02 -5.00
N VAL A 318 -24.43 -46.20 -5.61
CA VAL A 318 -23.31 -47.00 -6.08
C VAL A 318 -22.73 -46.22 -7.24
N TYR A 319 -21.66 -45.46 -6.96
CA TYR A 319 -20.81 -44.92 -8.01
C TYR A 319 -20.10 -46.09 -8.68
N GLN A 320 -20.65 -46.55 -9.81
CA GLN A 320 -19.84 -47.27 -10.78
C GLN A 320 -18.98 -46.22 -11.47
N GLU A 321 -17.73 -46.13 -11.05
CA GLU A 321 -16.70 -45.42 -11.77
C GLU A 321 -16.74 -45.88 -13.24
N PRO A 322 -16.89 -44.97 -14.22
CA PRO A 322 -16.76 -45.36 -15.61
C PRO A 322 -15.35 -45.88 -15.79
N VAL A 323 -15.19 -47.19 -15.91
CA VAL A 323 -13.93 -47.77 -16.34
C VAL A 323 -13.67 -47.19 -17.72
N ALA A 324 -12.74 -46.23 -17.78
CA ALA A 324 -12.24 -45.73 -19.04
C ALA A 324 -11.80 -46.96 -19.86
N PRO A 325 -12.24 -47.10 -21.12
CA PRO A 325 -11.72 -48.18 -21.96
C PRO A 325 -10.20 -48.09 -21.93
N ALA A 326 -9.54 -49.23 -21.68
CA ALA A 326 -8.09 -49.30 -21.72
C ALA A 326 -7.58 -48.59 -22.99
N PRO A 327 -6.53 -47.76 -22.90
CA PRO A 327 -6.06 -46.98 -24.02
C PRO A 327 -5.87 -47.93 -25.20
N ALA A 328 -6.54 -47.62 -26.31
CA ALA A 328 -6.26 -48.28 -27.57
C ALA A 328 -4.74 -48.18 -27.78
N TYR A 329 -4.09 -49.31 -28.00
CA TYR A 329 -2.66 -49.36 -28.31
C TYR A 329 -2.37 -48.34 -29.42
N ILE A 330 -1.71 -47.24 -29.06
CA ILE A 330 -1.16 -46.29 -30.02
C ILE A 330 0.17 -46.93 -30.43
N PRO A 331 0.31 -47.44 -31.67
CA PRO A 331 1.61 -47.91 -32.13
C PRO A 331 2.62 -46.77 -31.99
N PRO A 332 3.88 -47.05 -31.61
CA PRO A 332 4.91 -46.03 -31.57
C PRO A 332 4.94 -45.31 -32.92
N ALA A 333 4.98 -43.97 -32.88
CA ALA A 333 5.14 -43.18 -34.08
C ALA A 333 6.37 -43.71 -34.84
N PRO A 334 6.27 -43.96 -36.16
CA PRO A 334 7.43 -44.41 -36.92
C PRO A 334 8.56 -43.41 -36.74
N ASP A 335 9.77 -43.91 -36.53
CA ASP A 335 10.97 -43.07 -36.51
C ASP A 335 10.93 -42.13 -37.71
N TYR A 336 11.06 -40.84 -37.45
CA TYR A 336 11.09 -39.82 -38.49
C TYR A 336 12.27 -40.10 -39.42
N VAL A 337 11.98 -40.67 -40.58
CA VAL A 337 12.94 -40.76 -41.68
C VAL A 337 12.77 -39.50 -42.51
N PRO A 338 13.73 -38.55 -42.48
CA PRO A 338 13.67 -37.38 -43.34
C PRO A 338 13.59 -37.83 -44.80
N PRO A 339 12.74 -37.18 -45.63
CA PRO A 339 12.67 -37.51 -47.05
C PRO A 339 14.04 -37.33 -47.70
N PRO A 340 14.42 -38.19 -48.66
CA PRO A 340 15.65 -38.01 -49.39
C PRO A 340 15.65 -36.62 -50.06
N PRO A 341 16.80 -35.91 -50.06
CA PRO A 341 16.88 -34.62 -50.72
C PRO A 341 16.49 -34.77 -52.20
N PRO A 342 15.85 -33.75 -52.80
CA PRO A 342 15.51 -33.78 -54.21
C PRO A 342 16.78 -34.05 -55.04
N PRO A 343 16.69 -34.73 -56.19
CA PRO A 343 17.86 -35.19 -56.97
C PRO A 343 18.80 -34.08 -57.49
N ASN A 344 18.52 -32.81 -57.18
CA ASN A 344 19.32 -31.64 -57.53
C ASN A 344 19.76 -30.80 -56.31
N TYR A 345 19.85 -31.38 -55.11
CA TYR A 345 20.45 -30.67 -53.97
C TYR A 345 21.98 -30.60 -54.13
N LEU A 346 22.46 -29.48 -54.66
CA LEU A 346 23.86 -29.06 -54.50
C LEU A 346 23.98 -28.37 -53.13
N PRO A 347 24.84 -28.86 -52.22
CA PRO A 347 25.14 -28.12 -51.00
C PRO A 347 25.70 -26.74 -51.39
N PRO A 348 25.33 -25.66 -50.68
CA PRO A 348 25.85 -24.32 -50.97
C PRO A 348 27.37 -24.30 -50.80
N ASP A 349 28.07 -23.65 -51.74
CA ASP A 349 29.51 -23.43 -51.66
C ASP A 349 29.86 -22.73 -50.33
N PRO A 350 30.99 -23.09 -49.70
CA PRO A 350 31.44 -22.43 -48.48
C PRO A 350 31.61 -20.93 -48.74
N ALA A 351 31.02 -20.11 -47.87
CA ALA A 351 31.06 -18.66 -47.99
C ALA A 351 32.52 -18.16 -48.06
N PRO A 352 32.83 -17.18 -48.93
CA PRO A 352 34.16 -16.61 -48.99
C PRO A 352 34.53 -15.95 -47.67
N VAL A 353 35.76 -16.17 -47.23
CA VAL A 353 36.33 -15.53 -46.02
C VAL A 353 36.24 -14.02 -46.17
N TYR A 354 35.46 -13.38 -45.30
CA TYR A 354 35.32 -11.94 -45.26
C TYR A 354 36.64 -11.30 -44.81
N VAL A 355 37.25 -10.49 -45.69
CA VAL A 355 38.36 -9.60 -45.35
C VAL A 355 37.78 -8.19 -45.22
N PRO A 356 37.80 -7.57 -44.03
CA PRO A 356 37.26 -6.22 -43.86
C PRO A 356 38.08 -5.19 -44.66
N PRO A 357 37.44 -4.20 -45.29
CA PRO A 357 38.16 -3.13 -45.96
C PRO A 357 38.82 -2.18 -44.95
N VAL A 358 40.02 -1.72 -45.27
CA VAL A 358 40.76 -0.71 -44.49
C VAL A 358 40.03 0.64 -44.62
N LEU A 359 39.56 1.17 -43.49
CA LEU A 359 38.94 2.50 -43.40
C LEU A 359 39.99 3.60 -43.69
N PRO A 360 39.70 4.57 -44.57
CA PRO A 360 40.53 5.76 -44.70
C PRO A 360 40.37 6.67 -43.46
N PRO A 361 41.37 7.53 -43.15
CA PRO A 361 41.32 8.40 -41.98
C PRO A 361 40.19 9.44 -42.10
N PRO A 362 39.63 9.90 -40.97
CA PRO A 362 38.42 10.73 -40.98
C PRO A 362 38.72 12.12 -41.54
N ALA A 363 37.97 12.49 -42.59
CA ALA A 363 37.86 13.88 -43.04
C ALA A 363 36.97 14.66 -42.07
N GLN A 364 37.45 15.80 -41.60
CA GLN A 364 36.67 16.73 -40.78
C GLN A 364 35.56 17.36 -41.64
N VAL A 365 34.31 17.05 -41.32
CA VAL A 365 33.13 17.72 -41.86
C VAL A 365 32.71 18.90 -40.96
N PRO A 366 32.40 20.09 -41.50
CA PRO A 366 31.93 21.23 -40.72
C PRO A 366 30.55 20.96 -40.11
N GLN A 367 30.37 21.35 -38.84
CA GLN A 367 29.12 21.21 -38.08
C GLN A 367 27.96 21.95 -38.75
N ALA A 368 26.97 21.20 -39.23
CA ALA A 368 25.65 21.72 -39.55
C ALA A 368 24.76 21.64 -38.30
N THR A 369 24.12 22.75 -37.97
CA THR A 369 23.23 22.92 -36.82
C THR A 369 21.97 22.08 -37.01
N ILE A 370 21.81 21.03 -36.20
CA ILE A 370 20.59 20.21 -36.17
C ILE A 370 19.58 20.93 -35.27
N PRO A 371 18.34 21.19 -35.71
CA PRO A 371 17.30 21.71 -34.82
C PRO A 371 17.05 20.70 -33.69
N GLN A 372 17.00 21.18 -32.44
CA GLN A 372 16.83 20.34 -31.26
C GLN A 372 15.54 19.51 -31.39
N GLN A 373 15.73 18.20 -31.58
CA GLN A 373 14.68 17.21 -31.50
C GLN A 373 14.30 17.10 -30.03
N GLU A 374 13.04 17.39 -29.68
CA GLU A 374 12.54 17.14 -28.33
C GLU A 374 12.84 15.68 -27.95
N PRO A 375 13.39 15.44 -26.74
CA PRO A 375 13.76 14.10 -26.32
C PRO A 375 12.52 13.21 -26.31
N ARG A 376 12.62 12.02 -26.91
CA ARG A 376 11.52 11.06 -26.96
C ARG A 376 11.11 10.71 -25.53
N LEU A 377 9.82 10.47 -25.28
CA LEU A 377 9.25 10.15 -23.97
C LEU A 377 10.09 9.11 -23.18
N ARG A 378 10.64 8.12 -23.89
CA ARG A 378 11.57 7.10 -23.38
C ARG A 378 12.79 7.68 -22.66
N ASP A 379 13.39 8.75 -23.18
CA ASP A 379 14.63 9.33 -22.66
C ASP A 379 14.33 10.12 -21.37
N ARG A 380 13.09 10.63 -21.23
CA ARG A 380 12.60 11.27 -19.99
C ARG A 380 12.28 10.27 -18.88
N ILE A 381 11.88 9.05 -19.23
CA ILE A 381 11.54 7.98 -18.29
C ILE A 381 12.81 7.31 -17.75
N ILE A 382 13.83 7.10 -18.60
CA ILE A 382 15.11 6.46 -18.22
C ILE A 382 15.89 7.30 -17.20
N GLU A 383 15.86 8.63 -17.26
CA GLU A 383 16.62 9.50 -16.35
C GLU A 383 15.95 9.75 -14.99
N ARG A 384 14.64 9.49 -14.85
CA ARG A 384 13.85 9.89 -13.66
C ARG A 384 13.47 8.74 -12.72
N ILE A 385 13.75 7.48 -13.11
CA ILE A 385 13.40 6.29 -12.33
C ILE A 385 14.67 5.52 -11.94
N PRO A 386 15.26 5.73 -10.75
CA PRO A 386 16.37 4.91 -10.24
C PRO A 386 15.85 3.56 -9.68
N ILE A 387 15.01 2.86 -10.43
CA ILE A 387 14.52 1.51 -10.09
C ILE A 387 14.84 0.50 -11.21
N ILE A 388 15.11 0.94 -12.44
CA ILE A 388 15.32 0.05 -13.59
C ILE A 388 16.78 0.08 -14.01
N ASN A 389 17.57 -0.84 -13.47
CA ASN A 389 18.89 -1.11 -14.02
C ASN A 389 18.74 -2.23 -15.07
N ARG A 390 18.89 -1.85 -16.35
CA ARG A 390 19.03 -2.69 -17.58
C ARG A 390 17.75 -3.17 -18.28
N PHE A 391 17.21 -2.32 -19.15
CA PHE A 391 16.70 -2.82 -20.43
C PHE A 391 17.91 -3.34 -21.24
N HIS A 392 17.94 -4.63 -21.55
CA HIS A 392 18.89 -5.18 -22.51
C HIS A 392 18.40 -4.87 -23.93
N GLU A 393 19.31 -4.35 -24.76
CA GLU A 393 19.13 -4.33 -26.22
C GLU A 393 19.07 -5.77 -26.76
N PRO A 394 18.27 -6.04 -27.80
CA PRO A 394 18.32 -7.33 -28.48
C PRO A 394 19.70 -7.51 -29.11
N ASN A 395 20.41 -8.54 -28.67
CA ASN A 395 21.63 -9.00 -29.33
C ASN A 395 21.24 -9.47 -30.75
N PRO A 396 21.75 -8.86 -31.84
CA PRO A 396 21.31 -9.23 -33.19
C PRO A 396 21.87 -10.57 -33.68
N TYR A 397 22.66 -11.30 -32.88
CA TYR A 397 23.07 -12.68 -33.16
C TYR A 397 23.26 -13.47 -31.86
N GLY A 398 22.35 -14.41 -31.58
CA GLY A 398 22.43 -15.37 -30.48
C GLY A 398 21.20 -16.24 -30.43
#